data_AF-A0A151ARR5-F1
#
_entry.id   AF-A0A151ARR5-F1
#
_cell.length_a   1.000
_cell.length_b   1.000
_cell.length_c   1.000
_cell.angle_alpha   90.00
_cell.angle_beta   90.00
_cell.angle_gamma   90.00
#
_symmetry.space_group_name_H-M   'P 1'
#
loop_
_entity.id
_entity.type
_entity.pdbx_description
1 polymer ?
#
loop_
_entity_poly.entity_id
_entity_poly.type
_entity_poly.pdbx_seq_one_letter_code
_entity_poly.pdbx_strand_id
1 'polypeptide(L)'
;MVVSDNDGFDRLYEFLGQEYYNETLWKKGYKDTRILHRLGNNMSYEENKYTNPITFYNGEKIIYEQPMAYNNKDYSNHMDGVIKGKAYVSGKTLIHSPKDFSRNNFFSIENLQGILKAIMFPEQVPYEQRFNLKQDDYEFLRKYMSMLPRECDSPKYNLKDSNFKYFIFGDKSSQIPKNIKIYNKIGCAYGYLIDNAYITDIDKGIEFMLTAVIYTNENEIFNDSKYEYYKIGMPFLSNLGRVIYDYEVKGRRM
;
A
#
# COMPACT_ATOMS: atom_id res chain seq x y z
N MET A 1 -3.90 7.36 3.91
CA MET A 1 -2.45 7.34 3.61
C MET A 1 -1.59 7.14 4.85
N VAL A 2 -1.62 8.07 5.83
CA VAL A 2 -0.69 8.05 6.99
C VAL A 2 -0.78 6.80 7.87
N VAL A 3 -2.00 6.35 8.19
CA VAL A 3 -2.24 5.25 9.15
C VAL A 3 -2.79 3.97 8.54
N SER A 4 -2.73 3.85 7.21
CA SER A 4 -3.27 2.70 6.48
C SER A 4 -4.73 2.35 6.82
N ASP A 5 -5.59 3.38 6.90
CA ASP A 5 -7.03 3.26 7.17
C ASP A 5 -7.76 2.43 6.09
N ASN A 6 -8.34 1.31 6.50
CA ASN A 6 -9.08 0.41 5.63
C ASN A 6 -10.47 0.96 5.27
N ASP A 7 -11.15 1.65 6.18
CA ASP A 7 -12.48 2.23 5.91
C ASP A 7 -12.34 3.37 4.89
N GLY A 8 -11.30 4.18 5.03
CA GLY A 8 -10.95 5.21 4.05
C GLY A 8 -10.66 4.63 2.66
N PHE A 9 -9.95 3.51 2.59
CA PHE A 9 -9.74 2.79 1.32
C PHE A 9 -11.07 2.25 0.75
N ASP A 10 -11.91 1.63 1.58
CA ASP A 10 -13.18 1.05 1.15
C ASP A 10 -14.14 2.09 0.55
N ARG A 11 -14.14 3.32 1.09
CA ARG A 11 -14.90 4.45 0.51
C ARG A 11 -14.38 4.86 -0.87
N LEU A 12 -13.06 4.88 -1.06
CA LEU A 12 -12.46 5.12 -2.38
C LEU A 12 -12.70 3.93 -3.33
N TYR A 13 -12.72 2.71 -2.80
CA TYR A 13 -13.06 1.50 -3.54
C TYR A 13 -14.48 1.59 -4.09
N GLU A 14 -15.44 1.97 -3.24
CA GLU A 14 -16.84 2.19 -3.61
C GLU A 14 -17.02 3.33 -4.62
N PHE A 15 -16.25 4.40 -4.47
CA PHE A 15 -16.35 5.53 -5.37
C PHE A 15 -15.93 5.18 -6.80
N LEU A 16 -14.79 4.52 -6.97
CA LEU A 16 -14.26 4.23 -8.32
C LEU A 16 -14.73 2.88 -8.87
N GLY A 17 -14.86 1.86 -8.02
CA GLY A 17 -15.22 0.50 -8.41
C GLY A 17 -14.09 -0.31 -9.04
N GLN A 18 -14.23 -1.63 -8.97
CA GLN A 18 -13.24 -2.62 -9.41
C GLN A 18 -12.79 -2.40 -10.86
N GLU A 19 -13.74 -2.19 -11.78
CA GLU A 19 -13.45 -2.02 -13.21
C GLU A 19 -12.58 -0.80 -13.47
N TYR A 20 -12.96 0.35 -12.90
CA TYR A 20 -12.22 1.60 -13.11
C TYR A 20 -10.79 1.51 -12.61
N TYR A 21 -10.57 1.00 -11.38
CA TYR A 21 -9.23 0.82 -10.81
C TYR A 21 -8.33 0.03 -11.74
N ASN A 22 -8.79 -1.15 -12.11
CA ASN A 22 -8.00 -2.11 -12.86
C ASN A 22 -7.73 -1.61 -14.27
N GLU A 23 -8.77 -1.23 -15.01
CA GLU A 23 -8.59 -0.83 -16.40
C GLU A 23 -7.80 0.46 -16.54
N THR A 24 -7.97 1.42 -15.63
CA THR A 24 -7.20 2.66 -15.67
C THR A 24 -5.72 2.38 -15.47
N LEU A 25 -5.36 1.56 -14.46
CA LEU A 25 -3.97 1.20 -14.21
C LEU A 25 -3.39 0.37 -15.37
N TRP A 26 -4.16 -0.56 -15.93
CA TRP A 26 -3.71 -1.34 -17.08
C TRP A 26 -3.53 -0.49 -18.33
N LYS A 27 -4.43 0.46 -18.62
CA LYS A 27 -4.29 1.39 -19.76
C LYS A 27 -3.03 2.24 -19.63
N LYS A 28 -2.57 2.51 -18.41
CA LYS A 28 -1.31 3.20 -18.12
C LYS A 28 -0.07 2.31 -18.19
N GLY A 29 -0.22 1.01 -18.39
CA GLY A 29 0.90 0.06 -18.48
C GLY A 29 1.19 -0.72 -17.19
N TYR A 30 0.50 -0.44 -16.08
CA TYR A 30 0.64 -1.18 -14.82
C TYR A 30 -0.16 -2.50 -14.85
N LYS A 31 0.18 -3.39 -15.79
CA LYS A 31 -0.62 -4.58 -16.15
C LYS A 31 -0.69 -5.63 -15.03
N ASP A 32 0.38 -5.78 -14.26
CA ASP A 32 0.50 -6.70 -13.11
C ASP A 32 -0.07 -6.10 -11.82
N THR A 33 -1.32 -5.66 -11.92
CA THR A 33 -2.10 -5.07 -10.83
C THR A 33 -3.49 -5.65 -10.85
N ARG A 34 -4.01 -6.06 -9.69
CA ARG A 34 -5.40 -6.47 -9.51
C ARG A 34 -5.97 -5.85 -8.22
N ILE A 35 -7.02 -5.05 -8.34
CA ILE A 35 -7.75 -4.52 -7.17
C ILE A 35 -9.15 -5.11 -7.23
N LEU A 36 -9.38 -6.20 -6.48
CA LEU A 36 -10.55 -7.07 -6.58
C LEU A 36 -11.48 -7.00 -5.36
N HIS A 37 -10.99 -6.50 -4.22
CA HIS A 37 -11.80 -6.45 -3.01
C HIS A 37 -11.44 -5.29 -2.08
N ARG A 38 -12.43 -4.90 -1.26
CA ARG A 38 -12.32 -4.03 -0.09
C ARG A 38 -11.38 -4.63 0.98
N LEU A 39 -10.80 -3.78 1.82
CA LEU A 39 -9.88 -4.18 2.89
C LEU A 39 -10.56 -4.23 4.27
N GLY A 40 -11.56 -3.37 4.51
CA GLY A 40 -12.19 -3.24 5.83
C GLY A 40 -13.20 -4.33 6.14
N ASN A 41 -13.93 -4.79 5.11
CA ASN A 41 -15.02 -5.76 5.27
C ASN A 41 -14.74 -7.09 4.57
N ASN A 42 -15.00 -8.20 5.26
CA ASN A 42 -14.90 -9.54 4.69
C ASN A 42 -16.12 -9.80 3.79
N MET A 43 -16.01 -9.42 2.52
CA MET A 43 -17.02 -9.61 1.49
C MET A 43 -16.55 -10.69 0.51
N SER A 44 -17.49 -11.46 -0.02
CA SER A 44 -17.26 -12.36 -1.15
C SER A 44 -16.80 -11.59 -2.39
N TYR A 45 -16.20 -12.30 -3.34
CA TYR A 45 -15.81 -11.71 -4.61
C TYR A 45 -17.00 -11.06 -5.35
N GLU A 46 -18.17 -11.70 -5.31
CA GLU A 46 -19.38 -11.19 -5.96
C GLU A 46 -19.90 -9.91 -5.29
N GLU A 47 -19.91 -9.85 -3.96
CA GLU A 47 -20.27 -8.63 -3.24
C GLU A 47 -19.29 -7.47 -3.53
N ASN A 48 -18.02 -7.77 -3.77
CA ASN A 48 -17.02 -6.76 -4.14
C ASN A 48 -17.17 -6.20 -5.56
N LYS A 49 -18.01 -6.81 -6.40
CA LYS A 49 -18.37 -6.27 -7.72
C LYS A 49 -19.44 -5.18 -7.63
N TYR A 50 -20.13 -5.04 -6.49
CA TYR A 50 -21.08 -3.97 -6.23
C TYR A 50 -20.41 -2.77 -5.54
N THR A 51 -20.79 -1.56 -5.95
CA THR A 51 -20.45 -0.32 -5.25
C THR A 51 -21.71 0.41 -4.77
N ASN A 52 -21.64 1.03 -3.60
CA ASN A 52 -22.75 1.79 -3.04
C ASN A 52 -23.02 3.07 -3.85
N PRO A 53 -24.27 3.57 -3.89
CA PRO A 53 -24.52 4.91 -4.40
C PRO A 53 -23.78 5.95 -3.54
N ILE A 54 -23.28 7.00 -4.18
CA ILE A 54 -22.55 8.08 -3.51
C ILE A 54 -23.11 9.42 -3.95
N THR A 55 -23.39 10.28 -2.99
CA THR A 55 -23.82 11.66 -3.21
C THR A 55 -22.87 12.59 -2.47
N PHE A 56 -22.27 13.54 -3.18
CA PHE A 56 -21.49 14.61 -2.56
C PHE A 56 -22.33 15.89 -2.46
N TYR A 57 -22.22 16.52 -1.31
CA TYR A 57 -22.93 17.75 -0.99
C TYR A 57 -21.94 18.89 -0.75
N ASN A 58 -22.34 20.11 -1.13
CA ASN A 58 -21.75 21.35 -0.67
C ASN A 58 -22.83 22.13 0.09
N GLY A 59 -22.81 22.05 1.41
CA GLY A 59 -23.96 22.44 2.24
C GLY A 59 -25.16 21.53 1.94
N GLU A 60 -26.30 22.13 1.58
CA GLU A 60 -27.52 21.39 1.19
C GLU A 60 -27.55 21.03 -0.30
N LYS A 61 -26.62 21.56 -1.11
CA LYS A 61 -26.62 21.36 -2.56
C LYS A 61 -25.91 20.06 -2.93
N ILE A 62 -26.60 19.20 -3.68
CA ILE A 62 -25.96 18.06 -4.36
C ILE A 62 -25.04 18.60 -5.47
N ILE A 63 -23.76 18.24 -5.40
CA ILE A 63 -22.74 18.60 -6.41
C ILE A 63 -22.31 17.43 -7.28
N TYR A 64 -22.59 16.20 -6.83
CA TYR A 64 -22.31 14.97 -7.55
C TYR A 64 -23.19 13.85 -7.01
N GLU A 65 -23.66 12.98 -7.89
CA GLU A 65 -24.39 11.77 -7.53
C GLU A 65 -23.98 10.64 -8.47
N GLN A 66 -23.76 9.46 -7.92
CA GLN A 66 -23.64 8.21 -8.66
C GLN A 66 -24.56 7.15 -8.05
N PRO A 67 -25.30 6.39 -8.87
CA PRO A 67 -26.08 5.27 -8.39
C PRO A 67 -25.18 4.12 -7.95
N MET A 68 -25.79 3.11 -7.33
CA MET A 68 -25.15 1.80 -7.17
C MET A 68 -24.68 1.29 -8.53
N ALA A 69 -23.45 0.76 -8.59
CA ALA A 69 -22.93 0.13 -9.80
C ALA A 69 -22.57 -1.34 -9.56
N TYR A 70 -22.57 -2.10 -10.64
CA TYR A 70 -22.15 -3.50 -10.66
C TYR A 70 -21.15 -3.72 -11.79
N ASN A 71 -20.00 -4.29 -11.47
CA ASN A 71 -19.02 -4.70 -12.47
C ASN A 71 -19.39 -6.09 -13.03
N ASN A 72 -19.79 -6.17 -14.29
CA ASN A 72 -20.10 -7.44 -14.96
C ASN A 72 -18.85 -8.24 -15.38
N LYS A 73 -17.65 -7.67 -15.30
CA LYS A 73 -16.41 -8.33 -15.72
C LYS A 73 -15.90 -9.27 -14.64
N ASP A 74 -15.26 -10.36 -15.07
CA ASP A 74 -14.62 -11.31 -14.18
C ASP A 74 -13.09 -11.18 -14.24
N TYR A 75 -12.48 -10.89 -13.10
CA TYR A 75 -11.04 -10.70 -12.95
C TYR A 75 -10.46 -11.65 -11.91
N SER A 76 -9.35 -12.29 -12.25
CA SER A 76 -8.57 -13.15 -11.35
C SER A 76 -7.07 -12.98 -11.55
N ASN A 77 -6.31 -13.37 -10.53
CA ASN A 77 -4.89 -13.60 -10.61
C ASN A 77 -4.64 -15.01 -11.19
N HIS A 78 -3.73 -15.12 -12.15
CA HIS A 78 -3.40 -16.37 -12.84
C HIS A 78 -1.92 -16.78 -12.69
N MET A 79 -1.19 -16.16 -11.75
CA MET A 79 0.23 -16.44 -11.55
C MET A 79 0.44 -17.76 -10.80
N ASP A 80 1.64 -18.32 -10.92
CA ASP A 80 2.02 -19.50 -10.16
C ASP A 80 1.98 -19.23 -8.65
N GLY A 81 1.56 -20.24 -7.89
CA GLY A 81 1.50 -20.16 -6.43
C GLY A 81 0.39 -19.25 -5.89
N VAL A 82 -0.66 -18.94 -6.65
CA VAL A 82 -1.88 -18.27 -6.13
C VAL A 82 -2.64 -19.11 -5.11
N ILE A 83 -2.55 -20.44 -5.20
CA ILE A 83 -3.02 -21.37 -4.18
C ILE A 83 -1.80 -21.79 -3.35
N LYS A 84 -1.78 -21.51 -2.05
CA LYS A 84 -0.60 -21.77 -1.21
C LYS A 84 -0.94 -21.99 0.27
N GLY A 85 0.08 -22.42 1.01
CA GLY A 85 -0.01 -22.76 2.43
C GLY A 85 -0.65 -24.12 2.69
N LYS A 86 -0.71 -24.49 3.98
CA LYS A 86 -1.23 -25.79 4.44
C LYS A 86 -2.66 -25.70 4.94
N ALA A 87 -3.03 -24.55 5.51
CA ALA A 87 -4.36 -24.30 6.06
C ALA A 87 -4.66 -22.80 6.09
N TYR A 88 -5.91 -22.44 6.38
CA TYR A 88 -6.26 -21.07 6.71
C TYR A 88 -7.46 -20.98 7.64
N VAL A 89 -7.53 -19.87 8.38
CA VAL A 89 -8.67 -19.56 9.24
C VAL A 89 -9.71 -18.75 8.46
N SER A 90 -10.96 -19.21 8.49
CA SER A 90 -12.13 -18.48 7.98
C SER A 90 -13.16 -18.35 9.09
N GLY A 91 -13.40 -17.13 9.56
CA GLY A 91 -14.20 -16.88 10.75
C GLY A 91 -13.58 -17.57 11.98
N LYS A 92 -14.25 -18.60 12.50
CA LYS A 92 -13.79 -19.39 13.66
C LYS A 92 -13.28 -20.78 13.28
N THR A 93 -13.23 -21.09 11.99
CA THR A 93 -12.95 -22.44 11.49
C THR A 93 -11.56 -22.50 10.87
N LEU A 94 -10.78 -23.51 11.24
CA LEU A 94 -9.55 -23.88 10.55
C LEU A 94 -9.91 -24.78 9.37
N ILE A 95 -9.52 -24.37 8.16
CA ILE A 95 -9.73 -25.11 6.93
C ILE A 95 -8.40 -25.75 6.55
N HIS A 96 -8.35 -27.09 6.56
CA HIS A 96 -7.14 -27.89 6.27
C HIS A 96 -6.92 -28.07 4.76
N SER A 97 -6.82 -26.95 4.04
CA SER A 97 -6.43 -26.92 2.64
C SER A 97 -5.60 -25.66 2.36
N PRO A 98 -4.81 -25.65 1.28
CA PRO A 98 -4.21 -24.42 0.78
C PRO A 98 -5.26 -23.32 0.58
N LYS A 99 -4.88 -22.07 0.87
CA LYS A 99 -5.74 -20.91 0.62
C LYS A 99 -5.61 -20.47 -0.84
N ASP A 100 -6.75 -20.22 -1.48
CA ASP A 100 -6.81 -19.58 -2.80
C ASP A 100 -6.72 -18.05 -2.66
N PHE A 101 -5.80 -17.43 -3.39
CA PHE A 101 -5.60 -15.99 -3.55
C PHE A 101 -5.94 -15.47 -4.96
N SER A 102 -6.55 -16.31 -5.82
CA SER A 102 -6.94 -15.94 -7.19
C SER A 102 -7.85 -14.72 -7.24
N ARG A 103 -8.65 -14.47 -6.19
CA ARG A 103 -9.57 -13.33 -6.06
C ARG A 103 -9.09 -12.23 -5.09
N ASN A 104 -7.84 -12.28 -4.65
CA ASN A 104 -7.25 -11.27 -3.77
C ASN A 104 -6.64 -10.09 -4.55
N ASN A 105 -6.53 -8.94 -3.88
CA ASN A 105 -5.76 -7.82 -4.40
C ASN A 105 -4.30 -8.24 -4.64
N PHE A 106 -3.71 -7.75 -5.72
CA PHE A 106 -2.34 -8.05 -6.13
C PHE A 106 -1.68 -6.82 -6.75
N PHE A 107 -0.39 -6.67 -6.48
CA PHE A 107 0.49 -5.69 -7.10
C PHE A 107 1.88 -6.29 -7.20
N SER A 108 2.51 -6.21 -8.38
CA SER A 108 3.93 -6.51 -8.51
C SER A 108 4.80 -5.42 -7.86
N ILE A 109 6.03 -5.77 -7.47
CA ILE A 109 6.99 -4.83 -6.90
C ILE A 109 7.33 -3.74 -7.92
N GLU A 110 7.45 -4.11 -9.18
CA GLU A 110 7.73 -3.24 -10.31
C GLU A 110 6.63 -2.17 -10.46
N ASN A 111 5.36 -2.57 -10.37
CA ASN A 111 4.24 -1.63 -10.46
C ASN A 111 4.13 -0.73 -9.23
N LEU A 112 4.39 -1.26 -8.02
CA LEU A 112 4.43 -0.44 -6.81
C LEU A 112 5.49 0.66 -6.93
N GLN A 113 6.71 0.30 -7.30
CA GLN A 113 7.80 1.26 -7.42
C GLN A 113 7.60 2.20 -8.63
N GLY A 114 7.04 1.68 -9.73
CA GLY A 114 6.68 2.47 -10.91
C GLY A 114 5.65 3.56 -10.61
N ILE A 115 4.57 3.22 -9.90
CA ILE A 115 3.56 4.20 -9.46
C ILE A 115 4.18 5.23 -8.52
N LEU A 116 5.03 4.80 -7.57
CA LEU A 116 5.72 5.73 -6.68
C LEU A 116 6.63 6.68 -7.46
N LYS A 117 7.34 6.19 -8.48
CA LYS A 117 8.16 7.03 -9.37
C LYS A 117 7.29 8.02 -10.14
N ALA A 118 6.13 7.61 -10.66
CA ALA A 118 5.19 8.51 -11.33
C ALA A 118 4.63 9.59 -10.38
N ILE A 119 4.51 9.31 -9.08
CA ILE A 119 4.08 10.29 -8.07
C ILE A 119 5.22 11.24 -7.69
N MET A 120 6.43 10.73 -7.46
CA MET A 120 7.57 11.53 -7.00
C MET A 120 8.22 12.33 -8.13
N PHE A 121 8.28 11.74 -9.33
CA PHE A 121 9.03 12.23 -10.49
C PHE A 121 8.22 12.05 -11.79
N PRO A 122 7.04 12.70 -11.92
CA PRO A 122 6.14 12.48 -13.06
C PRO A 122 6.80 12.78 -14.42
N GLU A 123 7.75 13.72 -14.46
CA GLU A 123 8.48 14.06 -15.69
C GLU A 123 9.48 12.98 -16.13
N GLN A 124 9.87 12.09 -15.20
CA GLN A 124 10.85 11.02 -15.42
C GLN A 124 10.20 9.69 -15.82
N VAL A 125 8.88 9.66 -16.01
CA VAL A 125 8.15 8.50 -16.54
C VAL A 125 7.48 8.83 -17.88
N PRO A 126 7.24 7.84 -18.76
CA PRO A 126 6.51 8.04 -20.00
C PRO A 126 5.13 8.68 -19.77
N TYR A 127 4.67 9.51 -20.72
CA TYR A 127 3.43 10.28 -20.57
C TYR A 127 2.20 9.41 -20.25
N GLU A 128 2.11 8.26 -20.89
CA GLU A 128 1.05 7.27 -20.71
C GLU A 128 1.00 6.66 -19.30
N GLN A 129 2.13 6.61 -18.59
CA GLN A 129 2.23 6.11 -17.21
C GLN A 129 1.91 7.17 -16.15
N ARG A 130 1.88 8.45 -16.53
CA ARG A 130 1.61 9.58 -15.61
C ARG A 130 0.16 9.62 -15.18
N PHE A 131 -0.10 10.17 -14.00
CA PHE A 131 -1.45 10.50 -13.55
C PHE A 131 -1.81 11.93 -13.97
N ASN A 132 -3.09 12.15 -14.28
CA ASN A 132 -3.60 13.49 -14.63
C ASN A 132 -3.85 14.30 -13.35
N LEU A 133 -2.75 14.65 -12.68
CA LEU A 133 -2.72 15.37 -11.41
C LEU A 133 -2.14 16.76 -11.63
N LYS A 134 -2.71 17.76 -10.97
CA LYS A 134 -2.13 19.11 -10.91
C LYS A 134 -0.96 19.12 -9.92
N GLN A 135 -0.18 20.20 -9.97
CA GLN A 135 0.94 20.39 -9.04
C GLN A 135 0.50 20.27 -7.57
N ASP A 136 -0.59 20.93 -7.19
CA ASP A 136 -1.15 20.88 -5.83
C ASP A 136 -1.58 19.46 -5.41
N ASP A 137 -2.07 18.64 -6.36
CA ASP A 137 -2.43 17.25 -6.10
C ASP A 137 -1.18 16.40 -5.79
N TYR A 138 -0.10 16.60 -6.53
CA TYR A 138 1.19 15.93 -6.25
C TYR A 138 1.75 16.35 -4.90
N GLU A 139 1.71 17.65 -4.58
CA GLU A 139 2.16 18.18 -3.29
C GLU A 139 1.34 17.60 -2.14
N PHE A 140 0.02 17.54 -2.29
CA PHE A 140 -0.88 16.90 -1.34
C PHE A 140 -0.49 15.43 -1.11
N LEU A 141 -0.35 14.64 -2.18
CA LEU A 141 0.01 13.23 -2.06
C LEU A 141 1.36 13.05 -1.37
N ARG A 142 2.41 13.74 -1.83
CA ARG A 142 3.77 13.64 -1.29
C ARG A 142 3.83 14.06 0.18
N LYS A 143 3.07 15.10 0.58
CA LYS A 143 2.92 15.50 1.98
C LYS A 143 2.40 14.35 2.82
N TYR A 144 1.25 13.76 2.47
CA TYR A 144 0.66 12.68 3.26
C TYR A 144 1.40 11.34 3.16
N MET A 145 2.16 11.11 2.09
CA MET A 145 3.04 9.94 1.99
C MET A 145 4.26 10.03 2.90
N SER A 146 4.77 11.22 3.19
CA SER A 146 5.91 11.42 4.10
C SER A 146 5.53 11.73 5.54
N MET A 147 4.29 12.19 5.75
CA MET A 147 3.77 12.56 7.07
C MET A 147 3.87 11.43 8.09
N LEU A 148 4.26 11.79 9.31
CA LEU A 148 4.32 10.91 10.47
C LEU A 148 3.00 11.00 11.27
N PRO A 149 2.57 9.93 11.97
CA PRO A 149 1.35 9.96 12.77
C PRO A 149 1.26 11.14 13.76
N ARG A 150 2.39 11.54 14.37
CA ARG A 150 2.46 12.69 15.28
C ARG A 150 2.22 14.05 14.63
N GLU A 151 2.38 14.14 13.30
CA GLU A 151 2.19 15.37 12.51
C GLU A 151 0.74 15.52 12.05
N CYS A 152 -0.15 14.58 12.38
CA CYS A 152 -1.58 14.67 12.10
C CYS A 152 -2.30 15.45 13.22
N ASP A 153 -2.94 16.56 12.84
CA ASP A 153 -3.76 17.35 13.77
C ASP A 153 -5.17 16.80 13.95
N SER A 154 -5.76 16.22 12.89
CA SER A 154 -7.08 15.62 12.91
C SER A 154 -7.22 14.49 11.87
N PRO A 155 -7.61 13.28 12.30
CA PRO A 155 -7.64 12.83 13.69
C PRO A 155 -6.20 12.79 14.28
N LYS A 156 -6.09 12.95 15.60
CA LYS A 156 -4.80 12.78 16.30
C LYS A 156 -4.53 11.31 16.56
N TYR A 157 -3.31 10.87 16.27
CA TYR A 157 -2.89 9.48 16.47
C TYR A 157 -1.88 9.34 17.60
N ASN A 158 -2.14 8.43 18.54
CA ASN A 158 -1.17 8.03 19.55
C ASN A 158 -0.36 6.81 19.06
N LEU A 159 0.43 7.02 18.01
CA LEU A 159 1.25 5.98 17.37
C LEU A 159 2.70 6.45 17.29
N LYS A 160 3.64 5.50 17.25
CA LYS A 160 5.05 5.82 17.00
C LYS A 160 5.21 6.23 15.54
N ASP A 161 6.20 7.07 15.26
CA ASP A 161 6.54 7.46 13.89
C ASP A 161 6.82 6.25 12.98
N SER A 162 7.42 5.22 13.55
CA SER A 162 7.85 4.00 12.86
C SER A 162 6.71 3.05 12.49
N ASN A 163 5.50 3.21 13.04
CA ASN A 163 4.37 2.29 12.85
C ASN A 163 4.05 2.01 11.36
N PHE A 164 4.31 2.96 10.46
CA PHE A 164 4.08 2.82 9.03
C PHE A 164 5.31 3.21 8.18
N LYS A 165 6.50 3.25 8.80
CA LYS A 165 7.79 3.57 8.17
C LYS A 165 8.79 2.46 8.48
N TYR A 166 8.74 1.36 7.72
CA TYR A 166 9.44 0.12 8.08
C TYR A 166 10.93 0.21 7.77
N PHE A 167 11.30 0.77 6.62
CA PHE A 167 12.70 1.03 6.31
C PHE A 167 13.33 1.99 7.33
N ILE A 168 14.58 1.70 7.69
CA ILE A 168 15.42 2.45 8.63
C ILE A 168 14.94 2.43 10.10
N PHE A 169 13.64 2.60 10.35
CA PHE A 169 13.09 2.88 11.69
C PHE A 169 12.00 1.92 12.19
N GLY A 170 11.50 0.98 11.37
CA GLY A 170 10.41 0.08 11.75
C GLY A 170 10.62 -0.72 13.04
N ASP A 171 11.87 -0.98 13.42
CA ASP A 171 12.29 -1.64 14.66
C ASP A 171 12.67 -0.69 15.80
N LYS A 172 12.47 0.63 15.63
CA LYS A 172 12.77 1.66 16.62
C LYS A 172 11.50 2.25 17.23
N SER A 173 11.62 2.69 18.47
CA SER A 173 10.63 3.54 19.15
C SER A 173 11.00 5.02 19.18
N SER A 174 12.22 5.35 18.76
CA SER A 174 12.70 6.72 18.70
C SER A 174 11.93 7.51 17.64
N GLN A 175 11.87 8.82 17.86
CA GLN A 175 11.37 9.74 16.86
C GLN A 175 12.20 9.69 15.58
N ILE A 176 11.55 9.72 14.42
CA ILE A 176 12.22 9.86 13.13
C ILE A 176 12.77 11.30 13.04
N PRO A 177 14.07 11.48 12.75
CA PRO A 177 14.68 12.81 12.60
C PRO A 177 14.01 13.65 11.51
N LYS A 178 13.88 14.96 11.73
CA LYS A 178 13.14 15.86 10.81
C LYS A 178 13.78 15.98 9.42
N ASN A 179 15.10 15.83 9.33
CA ASN A 179 15.86 15.89 8.09
C ASN A 179 15.63 14.66 7.19
N ILE A 180 15.11 13.57 7.75
CA ILE A 180 14.81 12.34 7.01
C ILE A 180 13.32 12.31 6.65
N LYS A 181 13.01 12.16 5.37
CA LYS A 181 11.64 11.95 4.88
C LYS A 181 11.54 10.60 4.19
N ILE A 182 10.47 9.88 4.49
CA ILE A 182 10.18 8.56 3.92
C ILE A 182 8.80 8.65 3.28
N TYR A 183 8.77 8.83 1.96
CA TYR A 183 7.56 8.84 1.15
C TYR A 183 7.24 7.40 0.79
N ASN A 184 6.32 6.76 1.51
CA ASN A 184 6.08 5.34 1.32
C ASN A 184 4.60 4.96 1.37
N LYS A 185 4.35 3.71 0.98
CA LYS A 185 3.17 2.96 1.38
C LYS A 185 3.58 1.55 1.78
N ILE A 186 3.10 1.13 2.95
CA ILE A 186 3.34 -0.21 3.47
C ILE A 186 2.17 -1.17 3.17
N GLY A 187 2.47 -2.46 3.27
CA GLY A 187 1.50 -3.56 3.39
C GLY A 187 1.89 -4.50 4.52
N CYS A 188 0.90 -5.03 5.23
CA CYS A 188 1.09 -6.00 6.32
C CYS A 188 -0.14 -6.91 6.39
N ALA A 189 -0.07 -8.07 5.72
CA ALA A 189 -1.16 -9.03 5.68
C ALA A 189 -0.69 -10.41 5.22
N TYR A 190 -1.34 -11.48 5.70
CA TYR A 190 -1.08 -12.85 5.23
C TYR A 190 0.38 -13.31 5.30
N GLY A 191 1.14 -12.82 6.29
CA GLY A 191 2.57 -13.09 6.43
C GLY A 191 3.46 -12.19 5.56
N TYR A 192 2.90 -11.33 4.71
CA TYR A 192 3.69 -10.40 3.90
C TYR A 192 3.85 -9.06 4.61
N LEU A 193 5.09 -8.58 4.70
CA LEU A 193 5.40 -7.18 4.93
C LEU A 193 5.96 -6.56 3.66
N ILE A 194 5.47 -5.38 3.33
CA ILE A 194 5.86 -4.62 2.16
C ILE A 194 6.20 -3.20 2.62
N ASP A 195 7.30 -2.66 2.12
CA ASP A 195 7.57 -1.23 2.16
C ASP A 195 8.06 -0.78 0.78
N ASN A 196 7.37 0.21 0.19
CA ASN A 196 7.67 0.80 -1.11
C ASN A 196 7.91 2.29 -0.88
N ALA A 197 9.17 2.71 -0.93
CA ALA A 197 9.59 3.99 -0.40
C ALA A 197 10.52 4.77 -1.33
N TYR A 198 10.38 6.08 -1.27
CA TYR A 198 11.39 7.05 -1.66
C TYR A 198 11.85 7.75 -0.39
N ILE A 199 13.14 7.73 -0.13
CA ILE A 199 13.74 8.15 1.14
C ILE A 199 14.73 9.27 0.85
N THR A 200 14.65 10.34 1.62
CA THR A 200 15.58 11.47 1.54
C THR A 200 16.18 11.80 2.90
N ASP A 201 17.40 12.32 2.89
CA ASP A 201 18.05 12.98 4.03
C ASP A 201 18.60 14.32 3.55
N ILE A 202 17.89 15.39 3.91
CA ILE A 202 18.15 16.75 3.42
C ILE A 202 19.52 17.25 3.89
N ASP A 203 19.90 16.95 5.14
CA ASP A 203 21.16 17.42 5.72
C ASP A 203 22.38 16.80 5.04
N LYS A 204 22.22 15.60 4.46
CA LYS A 204 23.27 14.87 3.74
C LYS A 204 23.10 14.90 2.22
N GLY A 205 22.02 15.54 1.74
CA GLY A 205 21.61 15.56 0.33
C GLY A 205 21.26 14.19 -0.26
N ILE A 206 21.07 13.14 0.55
CA ILE A 206 20.87 11.77 0.08
C ILE A 206 19.42 11.57 -0.37
N GLU A 207 19.24 10.82 -1.46
CA GLU A 207 17.94 10.35 -1.91
C GLU A 207 18.05 8.98 -2.58
N PHE A 208 17.10 8.09 -2.34
CA PHE A 208 17.02 6.80 -3.03
C PHE A 208 15.61 6.21 -2.97
N MET A 209 15.27 5.36 -3.93
CA MET A 209 14.05 4.56 -3.91
C MET A 209 14.37 3.11 -3.54
N LEU A 210 13.57 2.51 -2.68
CA LEU A 210 13.72 1.13 -2.24
C LEU A 210 12.34 0.49 -2.08
N THR A 211 12.20 -0.73 -2.60
CA THR A 211 10.98 -1.53 -2.45
C THR A 211 11.37 -2.94 -2.05
N ALA A 212 10.70 -3.49 -1.04
CA ALA A 212 10.96 -4.84 -0.58
C ALA A 212 9.66 -5.51 -0.11
N VAL A 213 9.59 -6.82 -0.32
CA VAL A 213 8.56 -7.70 0.22
C VAL A 213 9.27 -8.80 0.99
N ILE A 214 8.85 -9.06 2.22
CA ILE A 214 9.29 -10.19 3.02
C ILE A 214 8.08 -11.03 3.44
N TYR A 215 8.22 -12.34 3.38
CA TYR A 215 7.19 -13.31 3.75
C TYR A 215 7.60 -14.04 5.04
N THR A 216 6.85 -13.81 6.11
CA THR A 216 7.01 -14.36 7.46
C THR A 216 5.74 -15.10 7.87
N ASN A 217 5.62 -16.34 7.39
CA ASN A 217 4.51 -17.24 7.70
C ASN A 217 5.05 -18.68 7.83
N GLU A 218 5.91 -18.90 8.81
CA GLU A 218 6.66 -20.16 8.96
C GLU A 218 5.75 -21.39 9.10
N ASN A 219 4.61 -21.25 9.77
CA ASN A 219 3.67 -22.35 9.97
C ASN A 219 2.80 -22.67 8.74
N GLU A 220 2.84 -21.80 7.72
CA GLU A 220 2.05 -21.88 6.48
C GLU A 220 0.52 -21.89 6.71
N ILE A 221 0.05 -21.26 7.78
CA ILE A 221 -1.38 -21.13 8.09
C ILE A 221 -1.81 -19.67 7.91
N PHE A 222 -2.66 -19.40 6.92
CA PHE A 222 -3.14 -18.04 6.72
C PHE A 222 -4.25 -17.65 7.70
N ASN A 223 -4.29 -16.37 8.06
CA ASN A 223 -5.31 -15.75 8.94
C ASN A 223 -5.37 -16.27 10.38
N ASP A 224 -4.37 -17.03 10.84
CA ASP A 224 -4.31 -17.48 12.24
C ASP A 224 -3.71 -16.44 13.21
N SER A 225 -3.29 -15.29 12.67
CA SER A 225 -2.63 -14.19 13.38
C SER A 225 -1.27 -14.54 13.99
N LYS A 226 -0.62 -15.61 13.53
CA LYS A 226 0.72 -16.02 13.97
C LYS A 226 1.71 -15.81 12.84
N TYR A 227 2.34 -14.64 12.86
CA TYR A 227 3.34 -14.26 11.87
C TYR A 227 4.58 -13.70 12.56
N GLU A 228 5.75 -13.89 11.95
CA GLU A 228 7.02 -13.42 12.50
C GLU A 228 7.31 -11.95 12.16
N TYR A 229 6.27 -11.13 11.98
CA TYR A 229 6.37 -9.72 11.60
C TYR A 229 7.32 -8.93 12.49
N TYR A 230 7.13 -8.99 13.80
CA TYR A 230 7.89 -8.15 14.74
C TYR A 230 9.26 -8.74 15.10
N LYS A 231 9.39 -10.07 15.07
CA LYS A 231 10.62 -10.76 15.44
C LYS A 231 11.63 -10.85 14.29
N ILE A 232 11.13 -10.94 13.05
CA ILE A 232 11.96 -11.16 11.85
C ILE A 232 11.71 -10.05 10.83
N GLY A 233 10.45 -9.88 10.41
CA GLY A 233 10.10 -9.05 9.26
C GLY A 233 10.49 -7.57 9.39
N MET A 234 10.04 -6.90 10.45
CA MET A 234 10.34 -5.49 10.72
C MET A 234 11.83 -5.24 10.96
N PRO A 235 12.54 -6.01 11.83
CA PRO A 235 13.99 -5.86 11.97
C PRO A 235 14.73 -6.03 10.65
N PHE A 236 14.33 -6.98 9.81
CA PHE A 236 14.94 -7.19 8.50
C PHE A 236 14.75 -5.96 7.59
N LEU A 237 13.52 -5.49 7.40
CA LEU A 237 13.24 -4.31 6.56
C LEU A 237 13.95 -3.06 7.10
N SER A 238 13.91 -2.84 8.41
CA SER A 238 14.62 -1.72 9.03
C SER A 238 16.12 -1.77 8.78
N ASN A 239 16.73 -2.95 8.94
CA ASN A 239 18.15 -3.14 8.70
C ASN A 239 18.52 -3.00 7.22
N LEU A 240 17.71 -3.54 6.31
CA LEU A 240 17.90 -3.35 4.87
C LEU A 240 17.94 -1.87 4.50
N GLY A 241 16.98 -1.08 5.01
CA GLY A 241 16.97 0.36 4.80
C GLY A 241 18.21 1.07 5.35
N ARG A 242 18.71 0.65 6.53
CA ARG A 242 19.95 1.21 7.11
C ARG A 242 21.19 0.86 6.29
N VAL A 243 21.31 -0.37 5.81
CA VAL A 243 22.45 -0.81 4.98
C VAL A 243 22.54 0.01 3.69
N ILE A 244 21.41 0.21 3.01
CA ILE A 244 21.37 1.05 1.80
C ILE A 244 21.66 2.51 2.14
N TYR A 245 21.07 3.04 3.21
CA TYR A 245 21.35 4.41 3.65
C TYR A 245 22.84 4.62 3.97
N ASP A 246 23.48 3.70 4.68
CA ASP A 246 24.91 3.77 5.02
C ASP A 246 25.80 3.66 3.77
N TYR A 247 25.37 2.89 2.77
CA TYR A 247 26.04 2.83 1.47
C TYR A 247 25.99 4.20 0.77
N GLU A 248 24.82 4.84 0.69
CA GLU A 248 24.68 6.19 0.11
C GLU A 248 25.50 7.26 0.84
N VAL A 249 25.58 7.18 2.18
CA VAL A 249 26.43 8.08 3.00
C VAL A 249 27.92 7.90 2.66
N LYS A 250 28.37 6.67 2.44
CA LYS A 250 29.79 6.37 2.14
C LYS A 250 30.15 6.65 0.69
N GLY A 251 29.27 6.32 -0.25
CA GLY A 251 29.49 6.48 -1.69
C GLY A 251 29.64 7.93 -2.14
N ARG A 252 29.11 8.90 -1.37
CA ARG A 252 29.28 10.34 -1.58
C ARG A 252 30.50 10.97 -0.90
N ARG A 253 31.29 10.17 -0.17
CA ARG A 253 32.55 10.61 0.45
C ARG A 253 33.79 10.23 -0.38
N MET A 254 33.59 9.70 -1.60
CA MET A 254 34.62 9.56 -2.63
C MET A 254 34.44 10.68 -3.66
#